data_AF-A0A1Y0H4D2-F1
#
_entry.id   AF-A0A1Y0H4D2-F1
#
_cell.length_a   1.000
_cell.length_b   1.000
_cell.length_c   1.000
_cell.angle_alpha   90.00
_cell.angle_beta   90.00
_cell.angle_gamma   90.00
#
_symmetry.space_group_name_H-M   'P 1'
#
loop_
_entity.id
_entity.type
_entity.pdbx_description
1 polymer ?
#
loop_
_entity_poly.entity_id
_entity_poly.type
_entity_poly.pdbx_seq_one_letter_code
_entity_poly.pdbx_strand_id
1 'polypeptide(L)'
;MKFVLTSVFALGLGLASAQATSERDAQVAQVIQAATSRQEAQNDVWFRGGDFPRIKQNLRLMLEVDPTNYETASSLGWMLKSTEQPGEEWSVYVRYLNDNPEYPDAAMMLSQYLFDKKQYASIPLYIEPRLKFGARMHANCYRNLGHSYVRMGMWRDALRVWEAAVAAHPEDAALKLQRDRTKERLGG
;
A
#
# COMPACT_ATOMS: atom_id res chain seq x y z
N MET A 1 45.96 -14.82 42.56
CA MET A 1 45.55 -13.73 41.65
C MET A 1 46.04 -14.05 40.24
N LYS A 2 45.11 -14.36 39.32
CA LYS A 2 45.17 -14.61 37.85
C LYS A 2 43.94 -15.50 37.62
N PHE A 3 42.87 -15.13 36.91
CA PHE A 3 42.78 -14.64 35.54
C PHE A 3 41.53 -13.75 35.39
N VAL A 4 41.72 -12.51 34.94
CA VAL A 4 40.68 -11.65 34.34
C VAL A 4 41.29 -11.13 33.05
N LEU A 5 41.23 -11.88 31.95
CA LEU A 5 41.76 -11.39 30.66
C LEU A 5 41.22 -12.08 29.40
N THR A 6 40.18 -12.91 29.49
CA THR A 6 39.61 -13.60 28.30
C THR A 6 38.34 -12.95 27.74
N SER A 7 37.74 -11.94 28.39
CA SER A 7 36.44 -11.39 27.95
C SER A 7 36.50 -10.17 27.02
N VAL A 8 37.64 -9.49 26.85
CA VAL A 8 37.71 -8.27 26.02
C VAL A 8 37.98 -8.57 24.53
N PHE A 9 38.73 -9.63 24.24
CA PHE A 9 39.14 -9.97 22.87
C PHE A 9 37.98 -10.54 22.02
N ALA A 10 37.08 -11.33 22.63
CA ALA A 10 35.91 -11.88 21.94
C ALA A 10 34.85 -10.81 21.62
N LEU A 11 34.68 -9.80 22.49
CA LEU A 11 33.80 -8.66 22.24
C LEU A 11 34.32 -7.76 21.11
N GLY A 12 35.64 -7.52 21.04
CA GLY A 12 36.25 -6.73 19.96
C GLY A 12 36.09 -7.36 18.57
N LEU A 13 36.25 -8.69 18.46
CA LEU A 13 36.04 -9.43 17.20
C LEU A 13 34.56 -9.51 16.81
N GLY A 14 33.65 -9.62 17.79
CA GLY A 14 32.21 -9.56 17.56
C GLY A 14 31.74 -8.19 17.07
N LEU A 15 32.26 -7.10 17.65
CA LEU A 15 31.94 -5.73 17.23
C LEU A 15 32.51 -5.37 15.86
N ALA A 16 33.75 -5.77 15.57
CA ALA A 16 34.35 -5.53 14.25
C ALA A 16 33.67 -6.33 13.13
N SER A 17 33.26 -7.57 13.41
CA SER A 17 32.52 -8.38 12.42
C SER A 17 31.08 -7.87 12.22
N ALA A 18 30.40 -7.44 13.29
CA ALA A 18 29.09 -6.79 13.20
C ALA A 18 29.15 -5.46 12.43
N GLN A 19 30.17 -4.64 12.68
CA GLN A 19 30.40 -3.37 11.98
C GLN A 19 30.74 -3.58 10.50
N ALA A 20 31.59 -4.55 10.18
CA ALA A 20 31.90 -4.88 8.79
C ALA A 20 30.70 -5.48 8.04
N THR A 21 29.79 -6.15 8.75
CA THR A 21 28.52 -6.66 8.19
C THR A 21 27.57 -5.50 7.94
N SER A 22 27.41 -4.57 8.90
CA SER A 22 26.53 -3.40 8.72
C SER A 22 27.01 -2.46 7.61
N GLU A 23 28.32 -2.29 7.42
CA GLU A 23 28.89 -1.51 6.31
C GLU A 23 28.64 -2.16 4.95
N ARG A 24 28.77 -3.49 4.85
CA ARG A 24 28.44 -4.23 3.61
C ARG A 24 26.95 -4.17 3.31
N ASP A 25 26.10 -4.34 4.32
CA ASP A 25 24.65 -4.26 4.16
C ASP A 25 24.24 -2.87 3.67
N ALA A 26 24.86 -1.81 4.21
CA ALA A 26 24.66 -0.45 3.74
C ALA A 26 25.12 -0.25 2.29
N GLN A 27 26.27 -0.82 1.91
CA GLN A 27 26.75 -0.74 0.52
C GLN A 27 25.83 -1.48 -0.45
N VAL A 28 25.37 -2.67 -0.09
CA VAL A 28 24.40 -3.44 -0.90
C VAL A 28 23.10 -2.67 -1.04
N ALA A 29 22.59 -2.07 0.04
CA ALA A 29 21.39 -1.24 0.00
C ALA A 29 21.56 -0.04 -0.96
N GLN A 30 22.72 0.63 -0.95
CA GLN A 30 23.01 1.72 -1.88
C GLN A 30 23.05 1.25 -3.34
N VAL A 31 23.64 0.08 -3.62
CA VAL A 31 23.67 -0.48 -4.99
C VAL A 31 22.26 -0.81 -5.47
N ILE A 32 21.44 -1.44 -4.63
CA ILE A 32 20.04 -1.74 -4.94
C ILE A 32 19.27 -0.44 -5.18
N GLN A 33 19.42 0.56 -4.30
CA GLN A 33 18.76 1.86 -4.46
C GLN A 33 19.14 2.53 -5.78
N ALA A 34 20.44 2.59 -6.10
CA ALA A 34 20.91 3.19 -7.35
C ALA A 34 20.38 2.43 -8.58
N ALA A 35 20.31 1.10 -8.52
CA ALA A 35 19.73 0.27 -9.57
C ALA A 35 18.23 0.53 -9.74
N THR A 36 17.46 0.59 -8.64
CA THR A 36 16.03 0.91 -8.64
C THR A 36 15.78 2.30 -9.21
N SER A 37 16.50 3.33 -8.76
CA SER A 37 16.38 4.69 -9.30
C SER A 37 16.71 4.75 -10.80
N ARG A 38 17.69 3.97 -11.26
CA ARG A 38 18.01 3.88 -12.69
C ARG A 38 16.89 3.21 -13.50
N GLN A 39 16.22 2.19 -12.93
CA GLN A 39 15.07 1.53 -13.53
C GLN A 39 13.86 2.46 -13.61
N GLU A 40 13.58 3.24 -12.57
CA GLU A 40 12.54 4.27 -12.56
C GLU A 40 12.78 5.31 -13.66
N ALA A 41 14.00 5.87 -13.72
CA ALA A 41 14.37 6.81 -14.78
C ALA A 41 14.28 6.20 -16.19
N GLN A 42 14.46 4.88 -16.32
CA GLN A 42 14.29 4.18 -17.59
C GLN A 42 12.82 4.10 -18.01
N ASN A 43 11.90 3.93 -17.06
CA ASN A 43 10.46 3.95 -17.33
C ASN A 43 10.05 5.30 -17.94
N ASP A 44 10.59 6.41 -17.46
CA ASP A 44 10.30 7.75 -18.02
C ASP A 44 10.77 7.89 -19.49
N VAL A 45 11.93 7.33 -19.81
CA VAL A 45 12.45 7.32 -21.19
C VAL A 45 11.52 6.52 -22.10
N TRP A 46 11.12 5.32 -21.67
CA TRP A 46 10.18 4.50 -22.42
C TRP A 46 8.79 5.13 -22.52
N PHE A 47 8.34 5.83 -21.47
CA PHE A 47 7.05 6.51 -21.45
C PHE A 47 7.00 7.62 -22.51
N ARG A 48 8.05 8.45 -22.59
CA ARG A 48 8.20 9.46 -23.66
C ARG A 48 8.23 8.84 -25.06
N GLY A 49 8.75 7.62 -25.19
CA GLY A 49 8.76 6.85 -26.44
C GLY A 49 7.50 6.03 -26.72
N GLY A 50 6.52 6.00 -25.81
CA GLY A 50 5.32 5.17 -25.94
C GLY A 50 5.55 3.66 -25.78
N ASP A 51 6.71 3.23 -25.27
CA ASP A 51 7.06 1.80 -25.10
C ASP A 51 6.47 1.24 -23.80
N PHE A 52 5.14 1.27 -23.70
CA PHE A 52 4.38 0.76 -22.56
C PHE A 52 4.64 -0.74 -22.26
N PRO A 53 4.87 -1.64 -23.24
CA PRO A 53 5.22 -3.03 -22.95
C PRO A 53 6.48 -3.16 -22.10
N ARG A 54 7.55 -2.40 -22.39
CA ARG A 54 8.77 -2.43 -21.56
C ARG A 54 8.55 -1.87 -20.17
N ILE A 55 7.77 -0.80 -20.04
CA ILE A 55 7.44 -0.24 -18.72
C ILE A 55 6.71 -1.28 -17.87
N LYS A 56 5.68 -1.95 -18.42
CA LYS A 56 4.96 -3.02 -17.72
C LYS A 56 5.90 -4.14 -17.29
N GLN A 57 6.81 -4.59 -18.16
CA GLN A 57 7.74 -5.65 -17.83
C GLN A 57 8.73 -5.25 -16.72
N ASN A 58 9.25 -4.02 -16.78
CA ASN A 58 10.16 -3.51 -15.77
C ASN A 58 9.45 -3.32 -14.41
N LEU A 59 8.23 -2.78 -14.40
CA LEU A 59 7.44 -2.67 -13.17
C LEU A 59 7.10 -4.02 -12.55
N ARG A 60 6.83 -5.07 -13.36
CA ARG A 60 6.68 -6.43 -12.85
C ARG A 60 7.96 -6.92 -12.16
N LEU A 61 9.12 -6.71 -12.79
CA LEU A 61 10.41 -7.07 -12.19
C LEU A 61 10.65 -6.31 -10.87
N MET A 62 10.38 -5.01 -10.84
CA MET A 62 10.52 -4.19 -9.64
C MET A 62 9.63 -4.72 -8.49
N LEU A 63 8.41 -5.16 -8.80
CA LEU A 63 7.48 -5.73 -7.82
C LEU A 63 7.89 -7.14 -7.36
N GLU A 64 8.62 -7.92 -8.17
CA GLU A 64 9.24 -9.17 -7.69
C GLU A 64 10.39 -8.90 -6.70
N VAL A 65 11.13 -7.81 -6.90
CA VAL A 65 12.24 -7.41 -6.01
C VAL A 65 11.71 -6.86 -4.69
N ASP A 66 10.68 -6.01 -4.75
CA ASP A 66 10.01 -5.47 -3.56
C ASP A 66 8.47 -5.58 -3.72
N PRO A 67 7.87 -6.70 -3.26
CA PRO A 67 6.42 -6.91 -3.30
C PRO A 67 5.64 -5.93 -2.41
N THR A 68 6.31 -5.18 -1.55
CA THR A 68 5.70 -4.22 -0.61
C THR A 68 5.66 -2.80 -1.16
N ASN A 69 6.26 -2.57 -2.33
CA ASN A 69 6.35 -1.25 -2.94
C ASN A 69 5.00 -0.82 -3.53
N TYR A 70 4.27 -0.02 -2.76
CA TYR A 70 2.98 0.55 -3.16
C TYR A 70 3.06 1.31 -4.48
N GLU A 71 4.09 2.13 -4.69
CA GLU A 71 4.21 2.97 -5.88
C GLU A 71 4.48 2.16 -7.15
N THR A 72 5.24 1.07 -7.04
CA THR A 72 5.47 0.15 -8.15
C THR A 72 4.18 -0.57 -8.53
N ALA A 73 3.44 -1.07 -7.52
CA ALA A 73 2.15 -1.72 -7.74
C ALA A 73 1.09 -0.75 -8.33
N SER A 74 1.04 0.49 -7.82
CA SER A 74 0.14 1.55 -8.30
C SER A 74 0.47 1.95 -9.74
N SER A 75 1.77 2.10 -10.05
CA SER A 75 2.25 2.44 -11.40
C SER A 75 1.95 1.34 -12.41
N LEU A 76 2.14 0.07 -12.02
CA LEU A 76 1.81 -1.07 -12.88
C LEU A 76 0.30 -1.14 -13.14
N GLY A 77 -0.50 -1.00 -12.08
CA GLY A 77 -1.96 -0.96 -12.19
C GLY A 77 -2.45 0.18 -13.08
N TRP A 78 -1.91 1.39 -12.90
CA TRP A 78 -2.23 2.55 -13.74
C TRP A 78 -1.84 2.34 -15.22
N MET A 79 -0.68 1.73 -15.47
CA MET A 79 -0.23 1.39 -16.82
C MET A 79 -1.16 0.36 -17.48
N LEU A 80 -1.59 -0.66 -16.73
CA LEU A 80 -2.53 -1.69 -17.21
C LEU A 80 -3.91 -1.10 -17.49
N LYS A 81 -4.41 -0.23 -16.61
CA LYS A 81 -5.66 0.53 -16.82
C LYS A 81 -5.59 1.39 -18.08
N SER A 82 -4.52 2.16 -18.23
CA SER A 82 -4.32 3.10 -19.36
C SER A 82 -4.10 2.40 -20.69
N THR A 83 -3.72 1.13 -20.67
CA THR A 83 -3.52 0.28 -21.86
C THR A 83 -4.61 -0.79 -22.00
N GLU A 84 -5.78 -0.54 -21.40
CA GLU A 84 -7.01 -1.34 -21.52
C GLU A 84 -6.85 -2.84 -21.21
N GLN A 85 -6.02 -3.18 -20.22
CA GLN A 85 -5.81 -4.54 -19.72
C GLN A 85 -6.36 -4.73 -18.29
N PRO A 86 -7.69 -4.61 -18.08
CA PRO A 86 -8.29 -4.62 -16.74
C PRO A 86 -8.19 -5.97 -16.02
N GLY A 87 -8.07 -7.08 -16.77
CA GLY A 87 -7.90 -8.41 -16.17
C GLY A 87 -6.57 -8.54 -15.43
N GLU A 88 -5.49 -8.02 -16.00
CA GLU A 88 -4.18 -8.01 -15.36
C GLU A 88 -4.09 -7.00 -14.22
N GLU A 89 -4.76 -5.85 -14.35
CA GLU A 89 -4.82 -4.82 -13.29
C GLU A 89 -5.37 -5.42 -11.98
N TRP A 90 -6.47 -6.17 -12.07
CA TRP A 90 -7.05 -6.89 -10.94
C TRP A 90 -6.04 -7.84 -10.29
N SER A 91 -5.35 -8.67 -11.09
CA SER A 91 -4.37 -9.64 -10.58
C SER A 91 -3.23 -8.98 -9.82
N VAL A 92 -2.75 -7.82 -10.29
CA VAL A 92 -1.69 -7.06 -9.61
C VAL A 92 -2.16 -6.57 -8.23
N TYR A 93 -3.33 -5.95 -8.15
CA TYR A 93 -3.84 -5.44 -6.87
C TYR A 93 -4.21 -6.54 -5.87
N VAL A 94 -4.76 -7.67 -6.35
CA VAL A 94 -5.05 -8.83 -5.48
C VAL A 94 -3.75 -9.43 -4.96
N ARG A 95 -2.74 -9.59 -5.82
CA ARG A 95 -1.42 -10.06 -5.37
C ARG A 95 -0.83 -9.11 -4.34
N TYR A 96 -0.79 -7.81 -4.62
CA TYR A 96 -0.27 -6.82 -3.69
C TYR A 96 -0.98 -6.89 -2.33
N LEU A 97 -2.30 -7.04 -2.32
CA LEU A 97 -3.09 -7.21 -1.10
C LEU A 97 -2.65 -8.45 -0.29
N ASN A 98 -2.43 -9.57 -0.97
CA ASN A 98 -2.07 -10.85 -0.36
C ASN A 98 -0.63 -10.87 0.15
N ASP A 99 0.29 -10.26 -0.59
CA ASP A 99 1.70 -10.15 -0.22
C ASP A 99 1.90 -9.18 0.95
N ASN A 100 0.92 -8.29 1.20
CA ASN A 100 0.96 -7.26 2.24
C ASN A 100 -0.21 -7.36 3.25
N PRO A 101 -0.34 -8.47 4.00
CA PRO A 101 -1.46 -8.66 4.93
C PRO A 101 -1.46 -7.64 6.07
N GLU A 102 -0.29 -7.21 6.53
CA GLU A 102 -0.13 -6.27 7.66
C GLU A 102 -0.01 -4.80 7.26
N TYR A 103 -0.09 -4.50 5.95
CA TYR A 103 -0.06 -3.13 5.47
C TYR A 103 -1.48 -2.52 5.46
N PRO A 104 -1.79 -1.50 6.28
CA PRO A 104 -3.16 -1.01 6.47
C PRO A 104 -3.89 -0.65 5.18
N ASP A 105 -3.17 -0.14 4.19
CA ASP A 105 -3.74 0.40 2.96
C ASP A 105 -3.64 -0.53 1.75
N ALA A 106 -3.25 -1.80 1.95
CA ALA A 106 -3.02 -2.71 0.82
C ALA A 106 -4.29 -3.01 -0.01
N ALA A 107 -5.48 -2.78 0.54
CA ALA A 107 -6.74 -2.89 -0.18
C ALA A 107 -7.13 -1.62 -0.96
N MET A 108 -6.39 -0.51 -0.81
CA MET A 108 -6.80 0.79 -1.34
C MET A 108 -6.93 0.78 -2.87
N MET A 109 -5.90 0.32 -3.59
CA MET A 109 -5.93 0.25 -5.06
C MET A 109 -7.02 -0.71 -5.56
N LEU A 110 -7.14 -1.88 -4.94
CA LEU A 110 -8.17 -2.87 -5.28
C LEU A 110 -9.58 -2.29 -5.09
N SER A 111 -9.79 -1.56 -4.00
CA SER A 111 -11.07 -0.92 -3.72
C SER A 111 -11.42 0.18 -4.71
N GLN A 112 -10.43 0.98 -5.13
CA GLN A 112 -10.62 1.99 -6.17
C GLN A 112 -10.99 1.34 -7.50
N TYR A 113 -10.28 0.27 -7.89
CA TYR A 113 -10.60 -0.52 -9.08
C TYR A 113 -12.04 -1.04 -9.05
N LEU A 114 -12.45 -1.67 -7.94
CA LEU A 114 -13.82 -2.17 -7.76
C LEU A 114 -14.86 -1.04 -7.82
N PHE A 115 -14.54 0.12 -7.24
CA PHE A 115 -15.41 1.28 -7.25
C PHE A 115 -15.61 1.82 -8.66
N ASP A 116 -14.54 1.94 -9.45
CA ASP A 116 -14.59 2.34 -10.87
C ASP A 116 -15.44 1.38 -11.70
N LYS A 117 -15.37 0.08 -11.39
CA LYS A 117 -16.20 -0.97 -12.02
C LYS A 117 -17.63 -1.05 -11.44
N LYS A 118 -17.98 -0.17 -10.50
CA LYS A 118 -19.27 -0.15 -9.78
C LYS A 118 -19.59 -1.44 -9.02
N GLN A 119 -18.57 -2.23 -8.69
CA GLN A 119 -18.68 -3.49 -7.94
C GLN A 119 -18.67 -3.21 -6.43
N TYR A 120 -19.63 -2.40 -5.96
CA TYR A 120 -19.64 -1.91 -4.57
C TYR A 120 -19.75 -3.03 -3.54
N ALA A 121 -20.47 -4.11 -3.84
CA ALA A 121 -20.65 -5.25 -2.94
C ALA A 121 -19.35 -6.03 -2.66
N SER A 122 -18.35 -5.93 -3.53
CA SER A 122 -17.06 -6.60 -3.33
C SER A 122 -16.13 -5.81 -2.42
N ILE A 123 -16.28 -4.48 -2.32
CA ILE A 123 -15.36 -3.60 -1.58
C ILE A 123 -15.28 -3.97 -0.08
N PRO A 124 -16.41 -4.20 0.63
CA PRO A 124 -16.36 -4.58 2.04
C PRO A 124 -15.55 -5.85 2.31
N LEU A 125 -15.53 -6.81 1.39
CA LEU A 125 -14.78 -8.07 1.56
C LEU A 125 -13.28 -7.84 1.74
N TYR A 126 -12.75 -6.75 1.16
CA TYR A 126 -11.32 -6.44 1.18
C TYR A 126 -10.95 -5.34 2.18
N ILE A 127 -11.85 -4.40 2.49
CA ILE A 127 -11.55 -3.29 3.43
C ILE A 127 -12.02 -3.58 4.86
N GLU A 128 -13.17 -4.22 5.10
CA GLU A 128 -13.67 -4.45 6.47
C GLU A 128 -12.62 -5.12 7.39
N PRO A 129 -11.90 -6.17 6.94
CA PRO A 129 -10.87 -6.79 7.78
C PRO A 129 -9.72 -5.85 8.15
N ARG A 130 -9.52 -4.76 7.40
CA ARG A 130 -8.47 -3.76 7.61
C ARG A 130 -8.89 -2.64 8.56
N LEU A 131 -10.17 -2.51 8.92
CA LEU A 131 -10.61 -1.53 9.93
C LEU A 131 -9.91 -1.71 11.29
N LYS A 132 -9.39 -2.91 11.58
CA LYS A 132 -8.56 -3.21 12.76
C LYS A 132 -7.31 -2.31 12.89
N PHE A 133 -6.83 -1.72 11.80
CA PHE A 133 -5.65 -0.85 11.81
C PHE A 133 -5.94 0.60 12.26
N GLY A 134 -7.21 1.00 12.36
CA GLY A 134 -7.61 2.30 12.90
C GLY A 134 -6.91 3.48 12.22
N ALA A 135 -6.35 4.40 13.03
CA ALA A 135 -5.64 5.59 12.56
C ALA A 135 -4.44 5.32 11.64
N ARG A 136 -3.90 4.08 11.62
CA ARG A 136 -2.85 3.69 10.67
C ARG A 136 -3.37 3.48 9.24
N MET A 137 -4.67 3.26 9.07
CA MET A 137 -5.29 3.10 7.76
C MET A 137 -5.65 4.47 7.19
N HIS A 138 -5.26 4.75 5.96
CA HIS A 138 -5.49 6.01 5.28
C HIS A 138 -6.99 6.32 5.12
N ALA A 139 -7.35 7.60 5.23
CA ALA A 139 -8.73 8.08 5.14
C ALA A 139 -9.46 7.65 3.85
N ASN A 140 -8.73 7.48 2.73
CA ASN A 140 -9.33 7.02 1.47
C ASN A 140 -9.88 5.58 1.53
N CYS A 141 -9.30 4.69 2.35
CA CYS A 141 -9.84 3.36 2.56
C CYS A 141 -11.23 3.44 3.20
N TYR A 142 -11.39 4.31 4.21
CA TYR A 142 -12.70 4.59 4.81
C TYR A 142 -13.67 5.20 3.80
N ARG A 143 -13.22 6.15 2.96
CA ARG A 143 -14.05 6.76 1.90
C ARG A 143 -14.59 5.72 0.93
N ASN A 144 -13.73 4.86 0.40
CA ASN A 144 -14.14 3.82 -0.55
C ASN A 144 -15.13 2.85 0.09
N LEU A 145 -14.91 2.44 1.34
CA LEU A 145 -15.82 1.56 2.07
C LEU A 145 -17.17 2.24 2.38
N GLY A 146 -17.18 3.41 3.01
CA GLY A 146 -18.41 4.08 3.39
C GLY A 146 -19.24 4.52 2.17
N HIS A 147 -18.59 4.99 1.11
CA HIS A 147 -19.28 5.28 -0.15
C HIS A 147 -19.82 4.01 -0.80
N SER A 148 -19.11 2.88 -0.73
CA SER A 148 -19.65 1.60 -1.23
C SER A 148 -20.96 1.23 -0.52
N TYR A 149 -21.03 1.35 0.81
CA TYR A 149 -22.25 1.12 1.58
C TYR A 149 -23.37 2.09 1.20
N VAL A 150 -23.08 3.38 1.03
CA VAL A 150 -24.06 4.37 0.54
C VAL A 150 -24.61 3.96 -0.83
N ARG A 151 -23.76 3.52 -1.77
CA ARG A 151 -24.19 3.09 -3.12
C ARG A 151 -25.02 1.82 -3.09
N MET A 152 -24.88 0.99 -2.06
CA MET A 152 -25.72 -0.18 -1.80
C MET A 152 -26.99 0.15 -0.99
N GLY A 153 -27.20 1.40 -0.57
CA GLY A 153 -28.32 1.80 0.29
C GLY A 153 -28.19 1.31 1.74
N MET A 154 -27.02 0.81 2.14
CA MET A 154 -26.73 0.31 3.48
C MET A 154 -26.30 1.46 4.39
N TRP A 155 -27.22 2.39 4.65
CA TRP A 155 -26.92 3.65 5.33
C TRP A 155 -26.41 3.47 6.78
N ARG A 156 -26.88 2.45 7.50
CA ARG A 156 -26.41 2.15 8.85
C ARG A 156 -24.96 1.69 8.87
N ASP A 157 -24.58 0.82 7.93
CA ASP A 157 -23.18 0.38 7.78
C ASP A 157 -22.28 1.52 7.34
N ALA A 158 -22.74 2.35 6.40
CA ALA A 158 -22.03 3.57 6.01
C ALA A 158 -21.79 4.47 7.22
N LEU A 159 -22.80 4.69 8.07
CA LEU A 159 -22.66 5.52 9.27
C LEU A 159 -21.61 4.94 10.23
N ARG A 160 -21.64 3.63 10.51
CA ARG A 160 -20.63 2.97 11.35
C ARG A 160 -19.22 3.21 10.81
N VAL A 161 -19.03 3.07 9.50
CA VAL A 161 -17.74 3.30 8.85
C VAL A 161 -17.32 4.77 8.95
N TRP A 162 -18.24 5.72 8.76
CA TRP A 162 -17.94 7.13 8.92
C TRP A 162 -17.59 7.54 10.35
N GLU A 163 -18.26 6.95 11.35
CA GLU A 163 -17.93 7.18 12.75
C GLU A 163 -16.55 6.62 13.09
N ALA A 164 -16.23 5.41 12.61
CA ALA A 164 -14.88 4.85 12.75
C ALA A 164 -13.82 5.72 12.03
N ALA A 165 -14.15 6.23 10.84
CA ALA A 165 -13.26 7.10 10.07
C ALA A 165 -12.97 8.42 10.78
N VAL A 166 -13.99 9.07 11.37
CA VAL A 166 -13.83 10.30 12.13
C VAL A 166 -13.07 10.06 13.45
N ALA A 167 -13.24 8.90 14.08
CA ALA A 167 -12.45 8.55 15.26
C ALA A 167 -10.97 8.33 14.91
N ALA A 168 -10.68 7.76 13.74
CA ALA A 168 -9.33 7.53 13.25
C ALA A 168 -8.63 8.81 12.73
N HIS A 169 -9.39 9.68 12.04
CA HIS A 169 -8.90 10.91 11.37
C HIS A 169 -9.78 12.10 11.77
N PRO A 170 -9.69 12.57 13.03
CA PRO A 170 -10.59 13.60 13.57
C PRO A 170 -10.40 14.98 12.96
N GLU A 171 -9.32 15.25 12.23
CA GLU A 171 -9.06 16.49 11.50
C GLU A 171 -9.75 16.54 10.13
N ASP A 172 -10.16 15.39 9.58
CA ASP A 172 -10.70 15.29 8.24
C ASP A 172 -12.16 15.79 8.17
N ALA A 173 -12.34 17.02 7.70
CA ALA A 173 -13.64 17.65 7.58
C ALA A 173 -14.57 16.93 6.59
N ALA A 174 -14.01 16.28 5.55
CA ALA A 174 -14.82 15.56 4.57
C ALA A 174 -15.43 14.29 5.18
N LEU A 175 -14.70 13.58 6.06
CA LEU A 175 -15.25 12.42 6.78
C LEU A 175 -16.39 12.82 7.73
N LYS A 176 -16.23 13.94 8.46
CA LYS A 176 -17.30 14.50 9.32
C LYS A 176 -18.55 14.84 8.51
N LEU A 177 -18.37 15.50 7.36
CA LEU A 177 -19.47 15.84 6.48
C LEU A 177 -20.24 14.60 6.00
N GLN A 178 -19.54 13.52 5.61
CA GLN A 178 -20.20 12.29 5.17
C GLN A 178 -20.94 11.59 6.31
N ARG A 179 -20.37 11.56 7.52
CA ARG A 179 -21.03 11.06 8.72
C ARG A 179 -22.33 11.82 8.98
N ASP A 180 -22.27 13.14 9.02
CA ASP A 180 -23.40 13.99 9.41
C ASP A 180 -24.54 13.92 8.39
N ARG A 181 -24.22 13.95 7.09
CA ARG A 181 -25.20 13.70 6.00
C ARG A 181 -25.86 12.33 6.12
N THR A 182 -25.10 11.31 6.52
CA THR A 182 -25.64 9.95 6.70
C THR A 182 -26.56 9.88 7.92
N LYS A 183 -26.26 10.62 9.01
CA LYS A 183 -27.16 10.76 10.17
C LYS A 183 -28.47 11.44 9.80
N GLU A 184 -28.40 12.55 9.09
CA GLU A 184 -29.60 13.27 8.59
C GLU A 184 -30.47 12.35 7.74
N ARG A 185 -29.87 11.58 6.83
CA ARG A 185 -30.59 10.63 5.97
C ARG A 185 -31.30 9.51 6.75
N LEU A 186 -30.77 9.12 7.91
CA LEU A 186 -31.33 8.07 8.77
C LEU A 186 -32.35 8.58 9.80
N GLY A 187 -32.28 9.86 10.16
CA GLY A 187 -33.16 10.49 11.16
C GLY A 187 -34.28 11.36 10.57
N GLY A 188 -34.25 11.64 9.27
CA GLY A 188 -35.32 12.32 8.53
C GLY A 188 -36.34 11.39 7.88
#